data_AF-A0A7K1UNL9-F1
#
_entry.id   AF-A0A7K1UNL9-F1
#
_cell.length_a   1.000
_cell.length_b   1.000
_cell.length_c   1.000
_cell.angle_alpha   90.00
_cell.angle_beta   90.00
_cell.angle_gamma   90.00
#
_symmetry.space_group_name_H-M   'P 1'
#
loop_
_entity.id
_entity.type
_entity.pdbx_description
1 polymer ?
#
loop_
_entity_poly.entity_id
_entity_poly.type
_entity_poly.pdbx_seq_one_letter_code
_entity_poly.pdbx_strand_id
1 'polypeptide(L)' 'MGLETYLRKSLDPVLLDLVKLRASQINECAFCVDMHATDLDVVPREVVNTG' A
#
# COMPACT_ATOMS: atom_id res chain seq x y z
N MET A 1 11.41 7.51 11.67
CA MET A 1 10.45 8.54 12.11
C MET A 1 9.25 7.86 12.76
N GLY A 2 8.63 8.47 13.78
CA GLY A 2 7.65 7.80 14.64
C GLY A 2 6.34 7.37 13.97
N LEU A 3 5.89 8.09 12.94
CA LEU A 3 4.62 7.79 12.25
C LEU A 3 4.67 6.43 11.54
N GLU A 4 5.75 6.14 10.80
CA GLU A 4 5.89 4.85 10.09
C GLU A 4 5.90 3.67 11.07
N THR A 5 6.57 3.81 12.22
CA THR A 5 6.57 2.78 13.27
C THR A 5 5.18 2.58 13.85
N TYR A 6 4.41 3.65 14.04
CA TYR A 6 3.04 3.57 14.55
C TYR A 6 2.12 2.87 13.54
N LEU A 7 2.16 3.26 12.27
CA LEU A 7 1.34 2.68 11.21
C LEU A 7 1.60 1.19 11.04
N ARG A 8 2.87 0.76 11.07
CA ARG A 8 3.26 -0.66 11.02
C ARG A 8 2.73 -1.51 12.18
N LYS A 9 2.41 -0.89 13.33
CA LYS A 9 1.82 -1.58 14.48
C LYS A 9 0.30 -1.53 14.48
N SER A 10 -0.29 -0.58 13.76
CA SER A 10 -1.71 -0.23 13.88
C SER A 10 -2.55 -0.67 12.68
N LEU A 11 -1.91 -0.96 11.55
CA LEU A 11 -2.57 -1.38 10.31
C LEU A 11 -2.13 -2.80 9.94
N ASP A 12 -3.06 -3.54 9.32
CA ASP A 12 -2.70 -4.76 8.60
C ASP A 12 -1.69 -4.43 7.49
N PRO A 13 -0.68 -5.28 7.23
CA PRO A 13 0.32 -5.01 6.21
C PRO A 13 -0.27 -4.70 4.83
N VAL A 14 -1.30 -5.45 4.41
CA VAL A 14 -1.96 -5.22 3.11
C VAL A 14 -2.61 -3.86 3.08
N LEU A 15 -3.27 -3.46 4.17
CA LEU A 15 -3.90 -2.15 4.26
C LEU A 15 -2.86 -1.02 4.25
N LEU A 16 -1.72 -1.20 4.92
CA LEU A 16 -0.63 -0.22 4.91
C LEU A 16 -0.08 -0.01 3.49
N ASP A 17 0.11 -1.10 2.74
CA ASP A 17 0.64 -1.03 1.38
C ASP A 17 -0.37 -0.42 0.40
N LEU A 18 -1.67 -0.70 0.56
CA LEU A 18 -2.75 -0.03 -0.19
C LEU A 18 -2.80 1.47 0.09
N VAL A 19 -2.63 1.89 1.36
CA VAL A 19 -2.57 3.32 1.72
C VAL A 19 -1.38 4.01 1.06
N LYS A 20 -0.21 3.36 1.05
CA LYS A 20 1.01 3.89 0.39
C LYS A 20 0.84 4.02 -1.12
N LEU A 21 0.25 3.01 -1.76
CA LEU A 21 -0.08 3.06 -3.18
C LEU A 21 -1.06 4.21 -3.48
N ARG A 22 -2.13 4.34 -2.69
CA ARG A 22 -3.12 5.40 -2.89
C ARG A 22 -2.54 6.80 -2.67
N ALA A 23 -1.71 6.98 -1.64
CA ALA A 23 -1.01 8.24 -1.41
C ALA A 23 -0.11 8.62 -2.60
N SER A 24 0.57 7.64 -3.21
CA SER A 24 1.42 7.85 -4.39
C SER A 24 0.65 8.30 -5.62
N GLN A 25 -0.56 7.74 -5.82
CA GLN A 25 -1.47 8.18 -6.89
C GLN A 25 -1.95 9.62 -6.67
N ILE A 26 -2.38 9.96 -5.45
CA ILE A 26 -2.86 11.31 -5.11
C ILE A 26 -1.74 12.35 -5.31
N ASN A 27 -0.50 11.96 -5.00
CA ASN A 27 0.67 12.82 -5.15
C ASN A 27 1.27 12.78 -6.57
N GLU A 28 0.60 12.11 -7.52
CA GLU A 28 1.01 12.03 -8.93
C GLU A 28 2.46 11.57 -9.16
N CYS A 29 2.97 10.71 -8.28
CA CYS A 29 4.35 10.18 -8.39
C CYS A 29 4.35 8.84 -9.13
N ALA A 30 4.55 8.85 -10.45
CA ALA A 30 4.56 7.63 -11.27
C ALA A 30 5.57 6.58 -10.78
N PHE A 31 6.79 6.99 -10.42
CA PHE A 31 7.80 6.10 -9.85
C PHE A 31 7.33 5.43 -8.54
N CYS A 32 6.70 6.22 -7.65
CA CYS A 32 6.21 5.72 -6.37
C CYS A 32 5.03 4.75 -6.57
N VAL A 33 4.20 4.98 -7.58
CA VAL A 33 3.11 4.07 -7.96
C VAL A 33 3.67 2.73 -8.40
N ASP A 34 4.65 2.71 -9.31
CA ASP A 34 5.27 1.45 -9.76
C ASP A 34 5.96 0.69 -8.62
N MET A 35 6.69 1.42 -7.76
CA MET A 35 7.35 0.85 -6.59
C MET A 35 6.33 0.18 -5.65
N HIS A 36 5.27 0.88 -5.27
CA HIS A 36 4.28 0.37 -4.32
C HIS A 36 3.29 -0.63 -4.93
N ALA A 37 3.08 -0.64 -6.25
CA ALA A 37 2.25 -1.63 -6.90
C ALA A 37 2.90 -3.03 -6.85
N THR A 38 4.23 -3.09 -7.02
CA THR A 38 4.99 -4.36 -6.97
C THR A 38 4.92 -5.02 -5.59
N ASP A 39 4.86 -4.22 -4.51
CA ASP A 39 4.72 -4.71 -3.14
C ASP A 39 3.38 -5.45 -2.92
N LEU A 40 2.36 -5.17 -3.73
CA LEU A 40 1.04 -5.78 -3.63
C LEU A 40 0.89 -7.07 -4.45
N ASP A 41 1.85 -7.43 -5.32
CA ASP A 41 1.77 -8.65 -6.14
C ASP A 41 1.78 -9.94 -5.29
N VAL A 42 2.16 -9.84 -4.01
CA VAL A 42 2.11 -10.95 -3.04
C VAL A 42 0.74 -11.09 -2.37
N VAL A 43 -0.20 -10.17 -2.61
CA VAL A 43 -1.54 -10.21 -2.04
C VAL A 43 -2.41 -11.18 -2.84
N PRO A 44 -3.04 -12.18 -2.20
CA PRO A 44 -3.89 -13.14 -2.91
C PRO A 44 -5.03 -12.47 -3.68
N ARG A 45 -5.24 -12.89 -4.92
CA ARG A 45 -6.17 -12.26 -5.88
C ARG A 45 -7.63 -12.25 -5.39
N GLU A 46 -7.98 -13.15 -4.49
CA GLU A 46 -9.29 -13.22 -3.82
C GLU A 46 -9.57 -12.00 -2.93
N VAL A 47 -8.54 -11.35 -2.38
CA VAL A 47 -8.71 -10.13 -1.56
C VAL A 47 -9.08 -8.94 -2.44
N VAL A 48 -8.58 -8.90 -3.68
CA VAL A 48 -8.78 -7.79 -4.62
C VAL A 48 -10.10 -7.89 -5.39
N ASN A 49 -10.73 -9.07 -5.45
CA ASN A 49 -12.00 -9.33 -6.14
C ASN A 49 -13.16 -9.58 -5.18
N THR A 50 -13.24 -8.80 -4.10
CA THR A 50 -14.51 -8.69 -3.36
C THR A 50 -15.36 -7.65 -4.10
N GLY A 51 -16.24 -8.17 -4.98
CA GLY A 51 -17.33 -7.39 -5.57
C GLY A 51 -18.30 -6.90 -4.51
#